data_AF-A0A9X2KUB5-F1
#
_entry.id   AF-A0A9X2KUB5-F1
#
_cell.length_a   1.000
_cell.length_b   1.000
_cell.length_c   1.000
_cell.angle_alpha   90.00
_cell.angle_beta   90.00
_cell.angle_gamma   90.00
#
_symmetry.space_group_name_H-M   'P 1'
#
loop_
_entity.id
_entity.type
_entity.pdbx_description
1 polymer ?
#
loop_
_entity_poly.entity_id
_entity_poly.type
_entity_poly.pdbx_seq_one_letter_code
_entity_poly.pdbx_strand_id
1 'polypeptide(L)'
;MNISLPLAASALLTVGSLTSCAIDQDRSSTASDRNQSTTIPDGIEKFNAYTQRYPQSAHLTQNHATGHVGDYFFTHWKDGGSTSLNLDNDGSFKVTWEGGGYNYVGGPGWHYGDPDREIGYRFDEDSGASYITLYGWGYDETMPTSDPAHLVEYYILQRWTYDPSQDGTYGKTFVSDGVEYSTYRSIREQKPSINSTSTFYQYWSKPTEPRALGEDHKIIFADHVKAWADTGWIIPDMNNFNASDDPTYQVMAVEVFNPANDGAASGQVWDASKESK
;
A
#
# COMPACT_ATOMS: atom_id res chain seq x y z
N MET A 1 72.28 -38.70 -41.40
CA MET A 1 71.66 -37.58 -42.14
C MET A 1 71.49 -36.42 -41.16
N ASN A 2 71.74 -35.22 -41.63
CA ASN A 2 72.20 -34.05 -40.86
C ASN A 2 71.08 -33.26 -40.16
N ILE A 3 71.43 -32.71 -38.98
CA ILE A 3 71.12 -31.35 -38.46
C ILE A 3 69.87 -31.09 -37.57
N SER A 4 70.18 -30.50 -36.40
CA SER A 4 69.45 -29.52 -35.53
C SER A 4 68.22 -29.95 -34.72
N LEU A 5 67.99 -29.51 -33.48
CA LEU A 5 68.69 -28.63 -32.53
C LEU A 5 68.11 -28.90 -31.10
N PRO A 6 68.79 -28.53 -29.99
CA PRO A 6 68.51 -28.91 -28.59
C PRO A 6 67.92 -27.73 -27.76
N LEU A 7 67.50 -27.86 -26.49
CA LEU A 7 68.25 -27.72 -25.21
C LEU A 7 67.16 -27.82 -24.10
N ALA A 8 67.20 -28.68 -23.10
CA ALA A 8 68.07 -28.72 -21.91
C ALA A 8 67.95 -27.50 -20.98
N ALA A 9 67.33 -27.71 -19.81
CA ALA A 9 67.57 -26.92 -18.60
C ALA A 9 68.00 -27.90 -17.50
N SER A 10 69.19 -27.70 -16.96
CA SER A 10 69.81 -28.47 -15.88
C SER A 10 69.98 -27.62 -14.65
N ALA A 11 69.91 -28.31 -13.50
CA ALA A 11 70.72 -28.08 -12.29
C ALA A 11 70.40 -26.82 -11.47
N LEU A 12 70.55 -26.73 -10.15
CA LEU A 12 70.92 -27.53 -8.96
C LEU A 12 70.72 -26.47 -7.82
N LEU A 13 70.26 -26.69 -6.59
CA LEU A 13 70.99 -27.21 -5.41
C LEU A 13 70.26 -26.65 -4.17
N THR A 14 69.73 -27.55 -3.35
CA THR A 14 69.82 -27.71 -1.88
C THR A 14 69.94 -26.53 -0.87
N VAL A 15 69.32 -26.83 0.28
CA VAL A 15 69.58 -26.52 1.71
C VAL A 15 68.86 -25.31 2.34
N GLY A 16 68.16 -25.59 3.45
CA GLY A 16 67.83 -24.59 4.47
C GLY A 16 66.65 -24.95 5.36
N SER A 17 66.90 -25.59 6.50
CA SER A 17 65.95 -25.78 7.60
C SER A 17 65.64 -24.45 8.30
N LEU A 18 64.42 -24.31 8.85
CA LEU A 18 64.11 -23.91 10.25
C LEU A 18 62.64 -23.47 10.38
N THR A 19 62.00 -23.99 11.42
CA THR A 19 60.67 -23.62 11.93
C THR A 19 60.72 -22.27 12.67
N SER A 20 59.74 -21.39 12.44
CA SER A 20 59.29 -20.40 13.43
C SER A 20 57.89 -19.87 13.06
N CYS A 21 57.07 -19.67 14.10
CA CYS A 21 55.72 -19.13 14.05
C CYS A 21 55.69 -17.59 13.95
N ALA A 22 54.53 -17.07 13.51
CA ALA A 22 53.88 -15.78 13.81
C ALA A 22 53.59 -14.86 12.60
N ILE A 23 52.28 -14.59 12.39
CA ILE A 23 51.56 -13.30 12.17
C ILE A 23 52.41 -12.16 11.54
N ASP A 24 52.11 -11.52 10.40
CA ASP A 24 50.92 -10.73 10.04
C ASP A 24 50.88 -10.38 8.52
N GLN A 25 49.77 -9.78 8.08
CA GLN A 25 49.31 -9.37 6.73
C GLN A 25 50.31 -8.80 5.69
N ASP A 26 50.13 -9.12 4.39
CA ASP A 26 49.93 -8.13 3.30
C ASP A 26 49.47 -8.75 1.95
N ARG A 27 48.69 -7.96 1.20
CA ARG A 27 48.44 -7.95 -0.27
C ARG A 27 47.50 -8.93 -0.99
N SER A 28 46.35 -8.34 -1.33
CA SER A 28 45.94 -7.97 -2.71
C SER A 28 45.37 -9.04 -3.67
N SER A 29 44.20 -8.65 -4.20
CA SER A 29 43.57 -8.99 -5.48
C SER A 29 42.91 -10.37 -5.62
N THR A 30 41.57 -10.37 -5.60
CA THR A 30 40.74 -10.45 -6.82
C THR A 30 39.29 -10.13 -6.48
N ALA A 31 38.64 -9.37 -7.37
CA ALA A 31 37.22 -9.07 -7.31
C ALA A 31 36.40 -10.21 -7.93
N SER A 32 35.26 -10.56 -7.32
CA SER A 32 34.06 -10.95 -8.07
C SER A 32 32.81 -10.88 -7.17
N ASP A 33 31.94 -9.94 -7.53
CA ASP A 33 30.47 -9.94 -7.50
C ASP A 33 29.64 -10.62 -6.40
N ARG A 34 28.76 -9.75 -5.86
CA ARG A 34 27.40 -9.94 -5.36
C ARG A 34 26.81 -11.35 -5.54
N ASN A 35 26.34 -11.92 -4.42
CA ASN A 35 24.91 -12.19 -4.28
C ASN A 35 24.54 -12.31 -2.80
N GLN A 36 23.78 -11.34 -2.28
CA GLN A 36 23.04 -11.52 -1.02
C GLN A 36 21.96 -12.56 -1.30
N SER A 37 22.14 -13.74 -0.72
CA SER A 37 21.13 -14.77 -0.67
C SER A 37 20.02 -14.30 0.27
N THR A 38 18.91 -13.81 -0.29
CA THR A 38 17.62 -13.78 0.40
C THR A 38 16.81 -14.97 -0.09
N THR A 39 17.11 -16.15 0.45
CA THR A 39 16.16 -17.26 0.44
C THR A 39 15.06 -16.96 1.45
N ILE A 40 13.83 -16.74 0.98
CA ILE A 40 12.64 -17.05 1.78
C ILE A 40 12.00 -18.29 1.15
N PRO A 41 12.13 -19.47 1.78
CA PRO A 41 11.37 -20.66 1.41
C PRO A 41 10.09 -20.79 2.25
N ASP A 42 9.01 -21.20 1.56
CA ASP A 42 7.72 -21.78 1.99
C ASP A 42 7.27 -21.67 3.45
N GLY A 43 6.10 -21.02 3.62
CA GLY A 43 5.34 -20.95 4.87
C GLY A 43 4.16 -19.99 4.77
N ILE A 44 3.10 -20.35 4.03
CA ILE A 44 1.79 -19.68 4.15
C ILE A 44 1.12 -20.25 5.42
N GLU A 45 1.63 -19.88 6.59
CA GLU A 45 0.99 -20.18 7.86
C GLU A 45 0.62 -18.88 8.55
N LYS A 46 -0.69 -18.55 8.53
CA LYS A 46 -1.39 -17.71 9.50
C LYS A 46 -0.62 -16.46 9.97
N PHE A 47 -0.46 -15.46 9.09
CA PHE A 47 0.12 -14.18 9.51
C PHE A 47 -0.99 -13.15 9.75
N ASN A 48 -0.97 -12.56 10.95
CA ASN A 48 -1.37 -11.17 11.17
C ASN A 48 -0.83 -10.35 9.99
N ALA A 49 -1.70 -9.67 9.23
CA ALA A 49 -1.38 -8.75 8.13
C ALA A 49 -0.14 -9.09 7.26
N TYR A 50 -0.37 -9.53 6.03
CA TYR A 50 0.71 -9.68 5.06
C TYR A 50 1.39 -8.33 4.78
N THR A 51 2.67 -8.16 5.11
CA THR A 51 3.40 -6.89 4.89
C THR A 51 4.71 -7.14 4.14
N GLN A 52 4.60 -7.53 2.88
CA GLN A 52 5.77 -7.67 2.01
C GLN A 52 6.43 -6.30 1.78
N ARG A 53 7.77 -6.24 1.73
CA ARG A 53 8.49 -5.01 1.38
C ARG A 53 9.22 -5.15 0.06
N TYR A 54 8.99 -4.21 -0.85
CA TYR A 54 9.67 -4.09 -2.13
C TYR A 54 10.63 -2.88 -2.07
N PRO A 55 11.93 -3.07 -2.36
CA PRO A 55 12.91 -1.98 -2.30
C PRO A 55 12.84 -1.02 -3.50
N GLN A 56 12.11 -1.41 -4.54
CA GLN A 56 11.92 -0.71 -5.82
C GLN A 56 10.45 -0.85 -6.21
N SER A 57 10.10 -0.28 -7.37
CA SER A 57 8.74 -0.36 -7.90
C SER A 57 8.18 -1.78 -7.94
N ALA A 58 6.89 -1.91 -7.64
CA ALA A 58 6.18 -3.17 -7.61
C ALA A 58 5.06 -3.18 -8.64
N HIS A 59 4.96 -4.29 -9.38
CA HIS A 59 3.84 -4.59 -10.28
C HIS A 59 3.03 -5.75 -9.70
N LEU A 60 1.82 -5.45 -9.24
CA LEU A 60 0.95 -6.35 -8.49
C LEU A 60 -0.17 -6.83 -9.41
N THR A 61 -0.30 -8.16 -9.53
CA THR A 61 -1.25 -8.83 -10.44
C THR A 61 -2.00 -10.00 -9.80
N GLN A 62 -1.57 -10.43 -8.62
CA GLN A 62 -2.20 -11.45 -7.79
C GLN A 62 -3.58 -10.97 -7.28
N ASN A 63 -4.47 -11.90 -6.90
CA ASN A 63 -5.82 -11.49 -6.45
C ASN A 63 -5.81 -10.68 -5.16
N HIS A 64 -4.81 -10.87 -4.31
CA HIS A 64 -4.68 -10.10 -3.09
C HIS A 64 -3.20 -9.94 -2.71
N ALA A 65 -2.82 -8.72 -2.31
CA ALA A 65 -1.55 -8.44 -1.67
C ALA A 65 -1.59 -7.11 -0.92
N THR A 66 -0.87 -7.09 0.19
CA THR A 66 -0.58 -5.92 1.00
C THR A 66 0.92 -5.84 1.30
N GLY A 67 1.45 -4.64 1.51
CA GLY A 67 2.89 -4.47 1.67
C GLY A 67 3.35 -3.03 1.51
N HIS A 68 4.66 -2.83 1.38
CA HIS A 68 5.29 -1.53 1.18
C HIS A 68 6.16 -1.51 -0.08
N VAL A 69 6.13 -0.38 -0.78
CA VAL A 69 7.11 0.01 -1.79
C VAL A 69 7.79 1.28 -1.27
N GLY A 70 9.06 1.17 -0.88
CA GLY A 70 9.72 2.23 -0.13
C GLY A 70 8.97 2.55 1.17
N ASP A 71 8.58 3.82 1.35
CA ASP A 71 7.84 4.30 2.53
C ASP A 71 6.32 4.14 2.41
N TYR A 72 5.80 3.85 1.22
CA TYR A 72 4.37 3.75 0.96
C TYR A 72 3.87 2.33 1.17
N PHE A 73 2.86 2.18 2.02
CA PHE A 73 2.05 0.96 2.05
C PHE A 73 1.18 0.88 0.79
N PHE A 74 0.75 -0.32 0.42
CA PHE A 74 -0.30 -0.54 -0.55
C PHE A 74 -1.25 -1.64 -0.08
N THR A 75 -2.49 -1.53 -0.53
CA THR A 75 -3.40 -2.67 -0.61
C THR A 75 -3.83 -2.89 -2.05
N HIS A 76 -4.01 -4.15 -2.40
CA HIS A 76 -4.40 -4.62 -3.73
C HIS A 76 -5.30 -5.82 -3.55
N TRP A 77 -6.57 -5.69 -3.91
CA TRP A 77 -7.53 -6.79 -3.88
C TRP A 77 -8.37 -6.79 -5.17
N LYS A 78 -8.62 -7.98 -5.71
CA LYS A 78 -9.57 -8.24 -6.79
C LYS A 78 -10.20 -9.62 -6.65
N ASP A 79 -11.43 -9.76 -7.13
CA ASP A 79 -12.13 -11.05 -7.20
C ASP A 79 -11.86 -11.84 -8.51
N GLY A 80 -11.14 -11.23 -9.46
CA GLY A 80 -10.75 -11.85 -10.72
C GLY A 80 -10.22 -10.83 -11.73
N GLY A 81 -10.09 -11.28 -12.98
CA GLY A 81 -9.63 -10.45 -14.09
C GLY A 81 -8.15 -10.07 -14.04
N SER A 82 -7.75 -9.25 -15.01
CA SER A 82 -6.36 -8.83 -15.24
C SER A 82 -6.01 -7.47 -14.64
N THR A 83 -6.83 -6.95 -13.72
CA THR A 83 -6.52 -5.69 -13.01
C THR A 83 -5.15 -5.75 -12.33
N SER A 84 -4.37 -4.68 -12.46
CA SER A 84 -3.02 -4.57 -11.91
C SER A 84 -2.77 -3.23 -11.24
N LEU A 85 -1.85 -3.20 -10.27
CA LEU A 85 -1.34 -1.99 -9.62
C LEU A 85 0.17 -1.90 -9.83
N ASN A 86 0.63 -0.81 -10.43
CA ASN A 86 2.02 -0.38 -10.39
C ASN A 86 2.18 0.69 -9.31
N LEU A 87 3.18 0.55 -8.45
CA LEU A 87 3.53 1.54 -7.43
C LEU A 87 5.04 1.77 -7.42
N ASP A 88 5.44 3.02 -7.43
CA ASP A 88 6.83 3.49 -7.33
C ASP A 88 7.15 4.00 -5.92
N ASN A 89 8.45 4.15 -5.61
CA ASN A 89 8.94 4.55 -4.29
C ASN A 89 8.56 5.99 -3.88
N ASP A 90 8.17 6.84 -4.82
CA ASP A 90 7.77 8.23 -4.59
C ASP A 90 6.25 8.41 -4.43
N GLY A 91 5.50 7.30 -4.39
CA GLY A 91 4.04 7.31 -4.26
C GLY A 91 3.31 7.46 -5.59
N SER A 92 4.03 7.54 -6.72
CA SER A 92 3.43 7.46 -8.05
C SER A 92 2.87 6.07 -8.29
N PHE A 93 1.68 5.99 -8.88
CA PHE A 93 1.02 4.72 -9.11
C PHE A 93 0.13 4.73 -10.35
N LYS A 94 -0.14 3.52 -10.84
CA LYS A 94 -1.11 3.29 -11.91
C LYS A 94 -1.89 2.01 -11.66
N VAL A 95 -3.21 2.13 -11.61
CA VAL A 95 -4.15 1.01 -11.67
C VAL A 95 -4.64 0.90 -13.11
N THR A 96 -4.63 -0.31 -13.65
CA THR A 96 -5.29 -0.64 -14.92
C THR A 96 -6.24 -1.79 -14.68
N TRP A 97 -7.49 -1.67 -15.12
CA TRP A 97 -8.50 -2.71 -14.95
C TRP A 97 -9.06 -3.20 -16.29
N GLU A 98 -9.53 -4.44 -16.26
CA GLU A 98 -10.22 -5.11 -17.36
C GLU A 98 -11.74 -4.93 -17.19
N GLY A 99 -12.42 -4.58 -18.29
CA GLY A 99 -13.88 -4.62 -18.37
C GLY A 99 -14.36 -6.07 -18.42
N GLY A 100 -15.47 -6.38 -17.73
CA GLY A 100 -15.98 -7.75 -17.72
C GLY A 100 -16.63 -8.21 -16.42
N GLY A 101 -16.88 -7.30 -15.49
CA GLY A 101 -17.70 -7.59 -14.32
C GLY A 101 -16.97 -8.07 -13.06
N TYR A 102 -15.67 -7.82 -12.97
CA TYR A 102 -14.86 -8.04 -11.77
C TYR A 102 -14.91 -6.83 -10.82
N ASN A 103 -14.43 -7.02 -9.59
CA ASN A 103 -14.29 -5.97 -8.60
C ASN A 103 -12.84 -5.79 -8.19
N TYR A 104 -12.44 -4.55 -7.94
CA TYR A 104 -11.11 -4.15 -7.53
C TYR A 104 -11.18 -3.09 -6.44
N VAL A 105 -10.32 -3.24 -5.43
CA VAL A 105 -10.06 -2.24 -4.39
C VAL A 105 -8.55 -2.20 -4.16
N GLY A 106 -7.93 -1.05 -4.37
CA GLY A 106 -6.51 -0.93 -4.05
C GLY A 106 -5.90 0.43 -4.35
N GLY A 107 -4.74 0.67 -3.78
CA GLY A 107 -3.99 1.90 -3.93
C GLY A 107 -2.90 2.08 -2.86
N PRO A 108 -2.05 3.10 -3.04
CA PRO A 108 -0.98 3.41 -2.10
C PRO A 108 -1.42 4.27 -0.91
N GLY A 109 -0.64 4.22 0.17
CA GLY A 109 -0.78 5.07 1.35
C GLY A 109 0.07 4.59 2.52
N TRP A 110 -0.56 4.35 3.66
CA TRP A 110 0.09 4.01 4.92
C TRP A 110 -0.58 2.80 5.58
N HIS A 111 0.21 2.00 6.28
CA HIS A 111 -0.25 0.79 6.96
C HIS A 111 -1.05 1.06 8.24
N TYR A 112 -1.18 2.33 8.63
CA TYR A 112 -1.98 2.78 9.76
C TYR A 112 -2.63 4.13 9.43
N GLY A 113 -3.82 4.37 9.97
CA GLY A 113 -4.44 5.69 10.00
C GLY A 113 -3.80 6.56 11.07
N ASP A 114 -3.45 7.78 10.70
CA ASP A 114 -2.93 8.80 11.61
C ASP A 114 -3.92 9.97 11.62
N PRO A 115 -4.58 10.27 12.76
CA PRO A 115 -5.62 11.30 12.83
C PRO A 115 -5.11 12.69 12.42
N ASP A 116 -3.80 12.95 12.52
CA ASP A 116 -3.20 14.25 12.20
C ASP A 116 -2.61 14.31 10.78
N ARG A 117 -2.76 13.25 9.98
CA ARG A 117 -2.19 13.21 8.62
C ARG A 117 -2.90 14.19 7.69
N GLU A 118 -2.10 14.97 6.98
CA GLU A 118 -2.52 15.68 5.77
C GLU A 118 -2.10 14.84 4.56
N ILE A 119 -3.06 14.37 3.78
CA ILE A 119 -2.82 13.55 2.60
C ILE A 119 -2.77 14.47 1.39
N GLY A 120 -1.62 14.56 0.75
CA GLY A 120 -1.48 15.17 -0.56
C GLY A 120 -1.70 14.14 -1.65
N TYR A 121 -2.47 14.49 -2.68
CA TYR A 121 -2.67 13.60 -3.81
C TYR A 121 -2.95 14.36 -5.11
N ARG A 122 -2.64 13.72 -6.23
CA ARG A 122 -2.92 14.19 -7.59
C ARG A 122 -3.29 12.99 -8.45
N PHE A 123 -4.42 13.03 -9.14
CA PHE A 123 -4.76 12.06 -10.18
C PHE A 123 -4.65 12.73 -11.55
N ASP A 124 -3.79 12.21 -12.42
CA ASP A 124 -3.63 12.69 -13.80
C ASP A 124 -4.56 11.96 -14.78
N GLU A 125 -4.95 10.74 -14.45
CA GLU A 125 -5.86 9.90 -15.23
C GLU A 125 -6.91 9.27 -14.31
N ASP A 126 -8.17 9.30 -14.74
CA ASP A 126 -9.27 8.50 -14.21
C ASP A 126 -10.27 8.29 -15.34
N SER A 127 -10.27 7.09 -15.92
CA SER A 127 -11.13 6.74 -17.04
C SER A 127 -12.50 6.20 -16.61
N GLY A 128 -12.91 6.43 -15.36
CA GLY A 128 -14.22 6.03 -14.84
C GLY A 128 -14.14 4.92 -13.79
N ALA A 129 -13.26 5.06 -12.81
CA ALA A 129 -13.33 4.23 -11.61
C ALA A 129 -14.71 4.40 -10.93
N SER A 130 -15.17 3.39 -10.19
CA SER A 130 -16.41 3.52 -9.42
C SER A 130 -16.30 4.67 -8.44
N TYR A 131 -15.18 4.74 -7.73
CA TYR A 131 -14.78 5.93 -6.98
C TYR A 131 -13.28 5.96 -6.68
N ILE A 132 -12.77 7.19 -6.53
CA ILE A 132 -11.45 7.52 -6.00
C ILE A 132 -11.66 8.13 -4.62
N THR A 133 -10.96 7.63 -3.62
CA THR A 133 -11.26 7.95 -2.21
C THR A 133 -10.06 7.74 -1.30
N LEU A 134 -9.94 8.54 -0.23
CA LEU A 134 -9.18 8.06 0.93
C LEU A 134 -10.00 6.93 1.55
N TYR A 135 -9.36 5.81 1.83
CA TYR A 135 -9.98 4.58 2.29
C TYR A 135 -9.16 3.99 3.43
N GLY A 136 -9.82 3.56 4.49
CA GLY A 136 -9.12 2.88 5.57
C GLY A 136 -10.03 2.26 6.59
N TRP A 137 -9.40 1.73 7.63
CA TRP A 137 -10.07 1.00 8.68
C TRP A 137 -9.65 1.47 10.07
N GLY A 138 -10.56 1.34 11.03
CA GLY A 138 -10.23 1.27 12.45
C GLY A 138 -10.80 -0.02 13.02
N TYR A 139 -10.11 -0.60 14.00
CA TYR A 139 -10.51 -1.83 14.67
C TYR A 139 -10.15 -1.83 16.15
N ASP A 140 -11.09 -2.24 17.00
CA ASP A 140 -10.87 -2.48 18.43
C ASP A 140 -11.27 -3.92 18.77
N GLU A 141 -10.27 -4.78 19.01
CA GLU A 141 -10.46 -6.19 19.39
C GLU A 141 -11.13 -6.38 20.76
N THR A 142 -11.16 -5.34 21.59
CA THR A 142 -11.74 -5.37 22.94
C THR A 142 -13.23 -5.06 22.96
N MET A 143 -13.75 -4.45 21.88
CA MET A 143 -15.18 -4.17 21.73
C MET A 143 -15.96 -5.43 21.33
N PRO A 144 -17.22 -5.61 21.80
CA PRO A 144 -18.05 -6.72 21.39
C PRO A 144 -18.31 -6.69 19.87
N THR A 145 -18.12 -7.81 19.18
CA THR A 145 -18.39 -7.90 17.73
C THR A 145 -19.86 -7.71 17.35
N SER A 146 -20.77 -7.74 18.33
CA SER A 146 -22.18 -7.37 18.16
C SER A 146 -22.42 -5.85 18.09
N ASP A 147 -21.45 -5.03 18.50
CA ASP A 147 -21.47 -3.58 18.32
C ASP A 147 -20.83 -3.24 16.97
N PRO A 148 -21.56 -2.72 15.97
CA PRO A 148 -20.99 -2.42 14.66
C PRO A 148 -19.88 -1.36 14.68
N ALA A 149 -19.65 -0.66 15.79
CA ALA A 149 -18.54 0.29 15.94
C ALA A 149 -17.20 -0.36 16.34
N HIS A 150 -17.17 -1.65 16.67
CA HIS A 150 -15.90 -2.37 16.95
C HIS A 150 -14.94 -2.37 15.76
N LEU A 151 -15.48 -2.22 14.56
CA LEU A 151 -14.79 -2.18 13.29
C LEU A 151 -15.45 -1.09 12.44
N VAL A 152 -14.66 -0.20 11.86
CA VAL A 152 -15.18 0.89 11.03
C VAL A 152 -14.37 0.94 9.75
N GLU A 153 -15.09 0.96 8.63
CA GLU A 153 -14.55 1.27 7.31
C GLU A 153 -14.82 2.76 7.04
N TYR A 154 -13.84 3.54 6.63
CA TYR A 154 -14.04 4.97 6.39
C TYR A 154 -13.59 5.41 5.00
N TYR A 155 -14.31 6.41 4.49
CA TYR A 155 -14.21 6.91 3.13
C TYR A 155 -14.23 8.44 3.11
N ILE A 156 -13.29 9.04 2.38
CA ILE A 156 -13.34 10.45 1.98
C ILE A 156 -13.28 10.50 0.46
N LEU A 157 -14.46 10.54 -0.15
CA LEU A 157 -14.64 10.48 -1.60
C LEU A 157 -13.99 11.69 -2.26
N GLN A 158 -13.34 11.48 -3.40
CA GLN A 158 -12.80 12.55 -4.23
C GLN A 158 -13.47 12.58 -5.60
N ARG A 159 -13.71 11.40 -6.19
CA ARG A 159 -14.41 11.26 -7.48
C ARG A 159 -15.24 9.99 -7.47
N TRP A 160 -16.34 9.94 -8.23
CA TRP A 160 -17.23 8.79 -8.31
C TRP A 160 -18.06 8.79 -9.60
N THR A 161 -18.46 7.62 -10.08
CA THR A 161 -19.39 7.46 -11.22
C THR A 161 -20.85 7.23 -10.77
N TYR A 162 -21.04 6.70 -9.58
CA TYR A 162 -22.30 6.65 -8.84
C TYR A 162 -22.01 6.95 -7.38
N ASP A 163 -22.99 7.46 -6.63
CA ASP A 163 -22.78 7.83 -5.23
C ASP A 163 -22.82 6.59 -4.31
N PRO A 164 -21.68 6.13 -3.74
CA PRO A 164 -21.68 4.97 -2.85
C PRO A 164 -22.27 5.28 -1.46
N SER A 165 -22.45 6.56 -1.13
CA SER A 165 -22.97 7.01 0.18
C SER A 165 -24.49 7.23 0.20
N GLN A 166 -25.19 6.99 -0.93
CA GLN A 166 -26.59 7.37 -1.12
C GLN A 166 -27.56 6.78 -0.07
N ASP A 167 -27.26 5.59 0.46
CA ASP A 167 -28.09 4.89 1.45
C ASP A 167 -27.66 5.20 2.89
N GLY A 168 -26.67 6.08 3.07
CA GLY A 168 -26.14 6.48 4.37
C GLY A 168 -27.04 7.47 5.09
N THR A 169 -27.10 7.35 6.42
CA THR A 169 -27.71 8.36 7.29
C THR A 169 -26.85 9.62 7.28
N TYR A 170 -27.41 10.76 6.89
CA TYR A 170 -26.74 12.05 6.94
C TYR A 170 -26.35 12.43 8.39
N GLY A 171 -25.14 12.97 8.56
CA GLY A 171 -24.65 13.49 9.84
C GLY A 171 -24.62 15.01 9.89
N LYS A 172 -23.68 15.63 9.17
CA LYS A 172 -23.49 17.08 9.09
C LYS A 172 -22.76 17.48 7.81
N THR A 173 -22.75 18.78 7.53
CA THR A 173 -21.89 19.42 6.53
C THR A 173 -20.79 20.20 7.24
N PHE A 174 -19.60 20.26 6.65
CA PHE A 174 -18.45 20.99 7.16
C PHE A 174 -17.53 21.39 5.99
N VAL A 175 -16.57 22.27 6.26
CA VAL A 175 -15.56 22.69 5.28
C VAL A 175 -14.19 22.25 5.78
N SER A 176 -13.40 21.63 4.90
CA SER A 176 -12.00 21.26 5.12
C SER A 176 -11.19 21.64 3.88
N ASP A 177 -10.04 22.28 4.06
CA ASP A 177 -9.18 22.78 2.96
C ASP A 177 -9.95 23.59 1.88
N GLY A 178 -10.96 24.36 2.29
CA GLY A 178 -11.81 25.14 1.38
C GLY A 178 -12.84 24.32 0.59
N VAL A 179 -12.98 23.03 0.86
CA VAL A 179 -13.93 22.12 0.23
C VAL A 179 -15.08 21.80 1.19
N GLU A 180 -16.31 21.96 0.71
CA GLU A 180 -17.50 21.57 1.47
C GLU A 180 -17.73 20.06 1.34
N TYR A 181 -17.85 19.37 2.48
CA TYR A 181 -18.15 17.96 2.59
C TYR A 181 -19.44 17.74 3.38
N SER A 182 -20.22 16.73 2.99
CA SER A 182 -21.29 16.16 3.80
C SER A 182 -20.92 14.77 4.27
N THR A 183 -21.22 14.46 5.53
CA THR A 183 -20.95 13.15 6.10
C THR A 183 -22.18 12.25 6.13
N TYR A 184 -21.95 10.95 5.91
CA TYR A 184 -22.97 9.91 5.95
C TYR A 184 -22.45 8.67 6.71
N ARG A 185 -23.36 7.89 7.30
CA ARG A 185 -23.04 6.59 7.91
C ARG A 185 -23.98 5.52 7.38
N SER A 186 -23.41 4.44 6.87
CA SER A 186 -24.14 3.21 6.51
C SER A 186 -23.65 2.05 7.37
N ILE A 187 -24.36 0.92 7.30
CA ILE A 187 -23.98 -0.33 7.94
C ILE A 187 -23.80 -1.41 6.88
N ARG A 188 -22.78 -2.26 7.07
CA ARG A 188 -22.53 -3.44 6.25
C ARG A 188 -22.83 -4.65 7.09
N GLU A 189 -23.84 -5.43 6.69
CA GLU A 189 -24.23 -6.64 7.42
C GLU A 189 -23.59 -7.88 6.80
N GLN A 190 -22.79 -8.60 7.59
CA GLN A 190 -22.13 -9.85 7.19
C GLN A 190 -21.36 -9.71 5.88
N LYS A 191 -20.48 -8.70 5.80
CA LYS A 191 -19.66 -8.41 4.62
C LYS A 191 -18.18 -8.67 4.90
N PRO A 192 -17.36 -8.89 3.85
CA PRO A 192 -15.90 -8.95 3.98
C PRO A 192 -15.34 -7.69 4.66
N SER A 193 -14.27 -7.84 5.42
CA SER A 193 -13.56 -6.78 6.12
C SER A 193 -12.11 -7.18 6.37
N ILE A 194 -11.31 -6.30 7.00
CA ILE A 194 -9.94 -6.65 7.44
C ILE A 194 -9.89 -7.71 8.55
N ASN A 195 -11.04 -8.06 9.14
CA ASN A 195 -11.17 -9.05 10.20
C ASN A 195 -12.21 -10.11 9.84
N SER A 196 -12.04 -10.80 8.71
CA SER A 196 -13.00 -11.79 8.19
C SER A 196 -14.39 -11.17 7.91
N THR A 197 -15.42 -12.01 7.73
CA THR A 197 -16.81 -11.54 7.58
C THR A 197 -17.33 -10.94 8.88
N SER A 198 -17.77 -9.68 8.85
CA SER A 198 -18.28 -8.97 10.03
C SER A 198 -19.49 -8.08 9.70
N THR A 199 -20.14 -7.56 10.74
CA THR A 199 -21.10 -6.46 10.64
C THR A 199 -20.47 -5.19 11.22
N PHE A 200 -20.33 -4.14 10.41
CA PHE A 200 -19.56 -2.95 10.75
C PHE A 200 -20.16 -1.68 10.14
N TYR A 201 -19.81 -0.52 10.70
CA TYR A 201 -20.18 0.76 10.13
C TYR A 201 -19.24 1.20 8.99
N GLN A 202 -19.81 1.94 8.04
CA GLN A 202 -19.06 2.74 7.08
C GLN A 202 -19.26 4.22 7.36
N TYR A 203 -18.19 4.98 7.47
CA TYR A 203 -18.22 6.44 7.61
C TYR A 203 -17.80 7.11 6.32
N TRP A 204 -18.61 8.03 5.83
CA TRP A 204 -18.39 8.70 4.56
C TRP A 204 -18.20 10.19 4.79
N SER A 205 -17.31 10.80 4.03
CA SER A 205 -17.27 12.22 3.73
C SER A 205 -17.32 12.38 2.22
N LYS A 206 -18.34 13.08 1.70
CA LYS A 206 -18.53 13.30 0.28
C LYS A 206 -18.46 14.80 -0.03
N PRO A 207 -17.55 15.25 -0.90
CA PRO A 207 -17.48 16.65 -1.30
C PRO A 207 -18.70 16.99 -2.13
N THR A 208 -19.08 18.27 -2.17
CA THR A 208 -20.25 18.71 -2.95
C THR A 208 -20.10 18.40 -4.45
N GLU A 209 -18.87 18.42 -4.97
CA GLU A 209 -18.56 18.09 -6.37
C GLU A 209 -17.30 17.21 -6.47
N PRO A 210 -17.19 16.35 -7.51
CA PRO A 210 -15.96 15.60 -7.77
C PRO A 210 -14.74 16.52 -7.96
N ARG A 211 -13.60 16.10 -7.41
CA ARG A 211 -12.33 16.82 -7.52
C ARG A 211 -11.76 16.73 -8.94
N ALA A 212 -11.16 17.81 -9.42
CA ALA A 212 -10.57 17.90 -10.75
C ALA A 212 -9.33 17.00 -10.88
N LEU A 213 -9.11 16.47 -12.09
CA LEU A 213 -7.87 15.77 -12.45
C LEU A 213 -6.77 16.77 -12.80
N GLY A 214 -5.51 16.36 -12.69
CA GLY A 214 -4.34 17.16 -13.05
C GLY A 214 -4.04 18.32 -12.10
N GLU A 215 -4.67 18.32 -10.92
CA GLU A 215 -4.49 19.30 -9.86
C GLU A 215 -4.06 18.60 -8.57
N ASP A 216 -3.24 19.28 -7.78
CA ASP A 216 -2.83 18.82 -6.46
C ASP A 216 -3.96 19.16 -5.48
N HIS A 217 -4.37 18.17 -4.70
CA HIS A 217 -5.40 18.30 -3.68
C HIS A 217 -4.86 17.85 -2.33
N LYS A 218 -5.53 18.29 -1.26
CA LYS A 218 -5.19 17.92 0.10
C LYS A 218 -6.42 17.45 0.87
N ILE A 219 -6.24 16.42 1.68
CA ILE A 219 -7.23 15.94 2.65
C ILE A 219 -6.63 16.14 4.04
N ILE A 220 -7.26 16.99 4.86
CA ILE A 220 -6.88 17.18 6.26
C ILE A 220 -7.68 16.16 7.09
N PHE A 221 -7.11 14.97 7.32
CA PHE A 221 -7.87 13.85 7.88
C PHE A 221 -8.50 14.17 9.25
N ALA A 222 -7.81 14.98 10.06
CA ALA A 222 -8.30 15.47 11.35
C ALA A 222 -9.69 16.12 11.27
N ASP A 223 -9.97 16.90 10.22
CA ASP A 223 -11.27 17.57 10.05
C ASP A 223 -12.41 16.56 9.83
N HIS A 224 -12.13 15.49 9.08
CA HIS A 224 -13.09 14.42 8.82
C HIS A 224 -13.34 13.58 10.07
N VAL A 225 -12.26 13.18 10.77
CA VAL A 225 -12.35 12.49 12.07
C VAL A 225 -13.18 13.31 13.04
N LYS A 226 -12.93 14.62 13.12
CA LYS A 226 -13.71 15.54 13.94
C LYS A 226 -15.17 15.62 13.49
N ALA A 227 -15.45 15.72 12.20
CA ALA A 227 -16.82 15.82 11.70
C ALA A 227 -17.66 14.57 11.99
N TRP A 228 -17.07 13.38 11.87
CA TRP A 228 -17.69 12.12 12.29
C TRP A 228 -17.88 12.08 13.82
N ALA A 229 -16.89 12.49 14.60
CA ALA A 229 -16.99 12.50 16.06
C ALA A 229 -18.07 13.49 16.57
N ASP A 230 -18.22 14.65 15.91
CA ASP A 230 -19.26 15.65 16.23
C ASP A 230 -20.69 15.08 16.09
N THR A 231 -20.89 14.00 15.33
CA THR A 231 -22.16 13.28 15.17
C THR A 231 -22.22 11.98 15.98
N GLY A 232 -21.24 11.74 16.84
CA GLY A 232 -21.13 10.56 17.69
C GLY A 232 -20.58 9.31 16.98
N TRP A 233 -19.94 9.48 15.82
CA TRP A 233 -19.36 8.40 15.03
C TRP A 233 -17.85 8.36 15.29
N ILE A 234 -17.44 7.50 16.21
CA ILE A 234 -16.05 7.40 16.65
C ILE A 234 -15.38 6.26 15.88
N ILE A 235 -14.25 6.56 15.24
CA ILE A 235 -13.41 5.51 14.65
C ILE A 235 -12.64 4.85 15.81
N PRO A 236 -12.66 3.52 15.94
CA PRO A 236 -11.81 2.80 16.88
C PRO A 236 -10.32 2.93 16.51
N ASP A 237 -9.44 2.19 17.18
CA ASP A 237 -8.00 2.31 16.95
C ASP A 237 -7.63 2.08 15.47
N MET A 238 -6.89 3.05 14.90
CA MET A 238 -6.43 3.06 13.51
C MET A 238 -4.94 2.70 13.38
N ASN A 239 -4.27 2.34 14.47
CA ASN A 239 -2.86 1.98 14.49
C ASN A 239 -2.60 0.62 15.15
N ASN A 240 -3.17 -0.43 14.57
CA ASN A 240 -2.90 -1.79 15.00
C ASN A 240 -2.89 -2.82 13.86
N PHE A 241 -2.48 -4.03 14.24
CA PHE A 241 -2.39 -5.22 13.41
C PHE A 241 -3.24 -6.36 13.99
N ASN A 242 -4.28 -6.01 14.77
CA ASN A 242 -5.01 -6.99 15.58
C ASN A 242 -6.04 -7.77 14.76
N ALA A 243 -6.45 -7.24 13.61
CA ALA A 243 -7.39 -7.89 12.71
C ALA A 243 -6.76 -9.08 11.98
N SER A 244 -7.60 -10.05 11.57
CA SER A 244 -7.11 -11.33 11.03
C SER A 244 -6.41 -11.23 9.68
N ASP A 245 -6.82 -10.29 8.82
CA ASP A 245 -6.47 -10.32 7.40
C ASP A 245 -5.50 -9.17 7.04
N ASP A 246 -5.79 -7.95 7.52
CA ASP A 246 -5.07 -6.73 7.14
C ASP A 246 -4.90 -5.75 8.31
N PRO A 247 -3.91 -4.83 8.27
CA PRO A 247 -3.78 -3.79 9.28
C PRO A 247 -4.88 -2.74 9.13
N THR A 248 -5.00 -1.85 10.11
CA THR A 248 -5.88 -0.67 10.05
C THR A 248 -5.30 0.43 9.13
N TYR A 249 -5.07 0.07 7.87
CA TYR A 249 -4.42 0.91 6.87
C TYR A 249 -5.24 2.15 6.49
N GLN A 250 -4.57 3.09 5.80
CA GLN A 250 -5.15 4.27 5.21
C GLN A 250 -4.50 4.52 3.84
N VAL A 251 -5.27 4.40 2.75
CA VAL A 251 -4.78 4.48 1.36
C VAL A 251 -5.60 5.42 0.51
N MET A 252 -5.00 6.00 -0.53
CA MET A 252 -5.75 6.58 -1.64
C MET A 252 -6.15 5.46 -2.59
N ALA A 253 -7.38 4.97 -2.42
CA ALA A 253 -7.90 3.84 -3.16
C ALA A 253 -8.51 4.26 -4.50
N VAL A 254 -8.28 3.40 -5.50
CA VAL A 254 -9.09 3.28 -6.70
C VAL A 254 -9.98 2.07 -6.51
N GLU A 255 -11.30 2.27 -6.52
CA GLU A 255 -12.25 1.18 -6.48
C GLU A 255 -13.01 1.08 -7.80
N VAL A 256 -13.16 -0.15 -8.29
CA VAL A 256 -13.81 -0.44 -9.57
C VAL A 256 -14.72 -1.64 -9.35
N PHE A 257 -16.03 -1.44 -9.52
CA PHE A 257 -17.04 -2.47 -9.35
C PHE A 257 -17.77 -2.73 -10.65
N ASN A 258 -17.75 -3.99 -11.08
CA ASN A 258 -18.43 -4.48 -12.27
C ASN A 258 -18.22 -3.59 -13.51
N PRO A 259 -16.97 -3.25 -13.89
CA PRO A 259 -16.71 -2.32 -14.98
C PRO A 259 -17.15 -2.92 -16.32
N ALA A 260 -17.83 -2.10 -17.13
CA ALA A 260 -18.27 -2.49 -18.46
C ALA A 260 -17.14 -2.44 -19.51
N ASN A 261 -16.13 -1.60 -19.29
CA ASN A 261 -15.01 -1.38 -20.19
C ASN A 261 -13.69 -1.40 -19.42
N ASP A 262 -12.60 -1.66 -20.15
CA ASP A 262 -11.24 -1.45 -19.65
C ASP A 262 -11.04 0.00 -19.22
N GLY A 263 -10.08 0.21 -18.32
CA GLY A 263 -9.76 1.55 -17.89
C GLY A 263 -8.51 1.65 -17.03
N ALA A 264 -8.20 2.88 -16.64
CA ALA A 264 -7.06 3.20 -15.83
C ALA A 264 -7.30 4.40 -14.93
N ALA A 265 -6.59 4.41 -13.81
CA ALA A 265 -6.41 5.57 -12.97
C ALA A 265 -4.93 5.66 -12.57
N SER A 266 -4.35 6.84 -12.68
CA SER A 266 -2.94 7.07 -12.32
C SER A 266 -2.74 8.43 -11.69
N GLY A 267 -1.71 8.51 -10.86
CA GLY A 267 -1.44 9.69 -10.06
C GLY A 267 -0.32 9.47 -9.07
N GLN A 268 -0.27 10.34 -8.07
CA GLN A 268 0.69 10.30 -6.99
C GLN A 268 0.00 10.60 -5.65
N VAL A 269 0.45 9.94 -4.59
CA VAL A 269 0.08 10.23 -3.20
C VAL A 269 1.32 10.58 -2.39
N TRP A 270 1.19 11.49 -1.43
CA TRP A 270 2.24 11.84 -0.47
C TRP A 270 1.68 12.28 0.88
N ASP A 271 2.55 12.35 1.87
CA ASP A 271 2.23 12.91 3.19
C ASP A 271 2.53 14.41 3.20
N ALA A 272 1.50 15.23 2.97
CA ALA A 272 1.60 16.68 2.89
C ALA A 272 1.93 17.33 4.26
N SER A 273 1.79 16.60 5.37
CA SER A 273 2.17 17.10 6.70
C SER A 273 3.68 17.35 6.84
N LYS A 274 4.48 16.75 5.94
CA LYS A 274 5.94 16.90 5.90
C LYS A 274 6.42 18.09 5.07
N GLU A 275 5.54 18.66 4.25
CA GLU A 275 5.87 19.81 3.38
C GLU A 275 5.68 21.16 4.09
N SER A 276 4.92 21.18 5.18
CA SER A 276 4.59 22.38 5.96
C SER A 276 5.61 22.72 7.08
N LYS A 277 6.83 22.18 7.02
CA LYS A 277 7.93 22.44 7.97
C LYS A 277 9.15 23.10 7.33
#